data_AF-A0A949FM16-F1
#
_entry.id   AF-A0A949FM16-F1
#
_cell.length_a   1.000
_cell.length_b   1.000
_cell.length_c   1.000
_cell.angle_alpha   90.00
_cell.angle_beta   90.00
_cell.angle_gamma   90.00
#
_symmetry.space_group_name_H-M   'P 1'
#
loop_
_entity.id
_entity.type
_entity.pdbx_description
1 polymer ?
#
loop_
_entity_poly.entity_id
_entity_poly.type
_entity_poly.pdbx_seq_one_letter_code
_entity_poly.pdbx_strand_id
1 'polypeptide(L)'
;MQLRAPEKDGESIVVPPLHEIGRLIRDNQAAFAPFIELRSQARADVLRLASIYHAENGEPIPGRQSDVWFVSGHQPELFHPGVWVKNFALQGLARSHDAVAVNLIVDNDTAKSSSLRLPNGERIAFDRYSGEQPWEERQVLEPHTFA
;
A
#
# COMPACT_ATOMS: atom_id res chain seq x y z
N MET A 1 4.35 23.28 -6.91
CA MET A 1 5.62 22.51 -6.99
C MET A 1 5.37 21.27 -7.82
N GLN A 2 6.08 21.07 -8.94
CA GLN A 2 5.92 19.89 -9.77
C GLN A 2 6.98 18.86 -9.34
N LEU A 3 6.55 17.77 -8.70
CA LEU A 3 7.44 16.69 -8.29
C LEU A 3 7.72 15.78 -9.50
N ARG A 4 8.97 15.36 -9.66
CA ARG A 4 9.41 14.38 -10.67
C ARG A 4 10.03 13.18 -9.98
N ALA A 5 10.01 12.02 -10.63
CA ALA A 5 10.74 10.86 -10.14
C ALA A 5 12.25 11.17 -10.12
N PRO A 6 12.99 10.72 -9.10
CA PRO A 6 14.45 10.83 -9.08
C PRO A 6 15.09 10.11 -10.27
N GLU A 7 16.21 10.65 -10.77
CA GLU A 7 16.86 10.15 -12.01
C GLU A 7 18.12 9.34 -11.73
N LYS A 8 18.81 9.57 -10.61
CA LYS A 8 20.04 8.86 -10.27
C LYS A 8 19.80 7.75 -9.26
N ASP A 9 20.72 6.78 -9.25
CA ASP A 9 20.74 5.70 -8.29
C ASP A 9 20.77 6.22 -6.84
N GLY A 10 19.98 5.60 -5.97
CA GLY A 10 19.84 5.97 -4.56
C GLY A 10 19.11 7.28 -4.28
N GLU A 11 18.72 8.08 -5.29
CA GLU A 11 17.95 9.30 -5.05
C GLU A 11 16.50 8.99 -4.65
N SER A 12 15.96 9.77 -3.73
CA SER A 12 14.56 9.69 -3.32
C SER A 12 14.00 11.09 -3.09
N ILE A 13 12.70 11.24 -3.35
CA ILE A 13 11.96 12.46 -3.03
C ILE A 13 10.84 12.06 -2.08
N VAL A 14 10.92 12.57 -0.86
CA VAL A 14 9.93 12.32 0.19
C VAL A 14 9.44 13.66 0.69
N VAL A 15 8.17 13.94 0.45
CA VAL A 15 7.52 15.19 0.84
C VAL A 15 6.23 14.86 1.59
N PRO A 16 6.09 15.29 2.85
CA PRO A 16 7.10 15.96 3.69
C PRO A 16 8.28 15.04 4.05
N PRO A 17 9.47 15.59 4.39
CA PRO A 17 10.63 14.78 4.80
C PRO A 17 10.35 13.86 5.97
N LEU A 18 10.97 12.67 6.00
CA LEU A 18 10.72 11.64 7.02
C LEU A 18 10.98 12.12 8.47
N HIS A 19 11.93 13.04 8.68
CA HIS A 19 12.22 13.56 10.02
C HIS A 19 11.09 14.45 10.58
N GLU A 20 10.16 14.92 9.73
CA GLU A 20 9.01 15.71 10.16
C GLU A 20 7.82 14.85 10.62
N ILE A 21 7.85 13.54 10.37
CA ILE A 21 6.70 12.65 10.63
C ILE A 21 6.23 12.71 12.09
N GLY A 22 7.16 12.80 13.05
CA GLY A 22 6.81 12.94 14.47
C GLY A 22 5.99 14.19 14.78
N ARG A 23 6.26 15.31 14.08
CA ARG A 23 5.46 16.54 14.20
C ARG A 23 4.07 16.33 13.57
N LEU A 24 4.02 15.75 12.38
CA LEU A 24 2.78 15.52 11.64
C LEU A 24 1.81 14.59 12.38
N ILE A 25 2.32 13.59 13.12
CA ILE A 25 1.48 12.74 13.99
C ILE A 25 0.76 13.60 15.03
N ARG A 26 1.49 14.45 15.75
CA ARG A 26 0.92 15.32 16.80
C ARG A 26 -0.10 16.29 16.21
N ASP A 27 0.24 16.91 15.09
CA ASP A 27 -0.64 17.84 14.39
C ASP A 27 -1.93 17.14 13.92
N ASN A 28 -1.83 15.92 13.37
CA ASN A 28 -2.98 15.12 12.95
C ASN A 28 -3.89 14.71 14.13
N GLN A 29 -3.30 14.36 15.28
CA GLN A 29 -4.04 14.01 16.48
C GLN A 29 -4.81 15.21 17.06
N ALA A 30 -4.20 16.40 17.03
CA ALA A 30 -4.84 17.63 17.49
C ALA A 30 -5.98 18.12 16.57
N ALA A 31 -5.88 17.88 15.26
CA ALA A 31 -6.85 18.39 14.29
C ALA A 31 -8.19 17.63 14.24
N PHE A 32 -8.23 16.36 14.68
CA PHE A 32 -9.36 15.44 14.44
C PHE A 32 -10.12 15.04 15.72
N ALA A 33 -10.50 16.03 16.54
CA ALA A 33 -11.42 15.83 17.66
C ALA A 33 -12.85 15.36 17.26
N PRO A 34 -13.48 15.81 16.16
CA PRO A 34 -14.73 15.21 15.71
C PRO A 34 -14.46 13.84 15.07
N PHE A 35 -15.38 12.88 15.27
CA PHE A 35 -15.32 11.50 14.73
C PHE A 35 -14.38 10.52 15.43
N ILE A 36 -13.99 10.76 16.69
CA ILE A 36 -13.17 9.82 17.47
C ILE A 36 -13.80 8.42 17.50
N GLU A 37 -15.11 8.32 17.75
CA GLU A 37 -15.81 7.03 17.79
C GLU A 37 -15.79 6.32 16.43
N LEU A 38 -16.08 7.04 15.34
CA LEU A 38 -16.04 6.49 14.00
C LEU A 38 -14.62 6.03 13.63
N ARG A 39 -13.58 6.78 14.01
CA ARG A 39 -12.18 6.43 13.77
C ARG A 39 -11.80 5.15 14.52
N SER A 40 -12.18 5.06 15.80
CA SER A 40 -11.93 3.87 16.61
C SER A 40 -12.66 2.64 16.04
N GLN A 41 -13.92 2.80 15.65
CA GLN A 41 -14.70 1.72 15.04
C GLN A 41 -14.08 1.27 13.70
N ALA A 42 -13.77 2.20 12.81
CA ALA A 42 -13.16 1.90 11.52
C ALA A 42 -11.81 1.16 11.67
N ARG A 43 -10.99 1.56 12.65
CA ARG A 43 -9.72 0.88 12.93
C ARG A 43 -9.91 -0.54 13.43
N ALA A 44 -10.86 -0.74 14.35
CA ALA A 44 -11.19 -2.07 14.85
C ALA A 44 -11.67 -2.98 13.71
N ASP A 45 -12.54 -2.46 12.83
CA ASP A 45 -13.02 -3.20 11.66
C ASP A 45 -11.91 -3.51 10.66
N VAL A 46 -11.03 -2.56 10.35
CA VAL A 46 -9.88 -2.81 9.45
C VAL A 46 -8.94 -3.85 10.03
N LEU A 47 -8.57 -3.79 11.32
CA LEU A 47 -7.71 -4.81 11.94
C LEU A 47 -8.37 -6.18 11.95
N ARG A 48 -9.67 -6.25 12.23
CA ARG A 48 -10.44 -7.50 12.21
C ARG A 48 -10.47 -8.10 10.80
N LEU A 49 -10.82 -7.31 9.79
CA LEU A 49 -10.88 -7.75 8.39
C LEU A 49 -9.50 -8.14 7.86
N ALA A 50 -8.46 -7.37 8.19
CA ALA A 50 -7.08 -7.71 7.84
C ALA A 50 -6.65 -9.04 8.49
N SER A 51 -7.01 -9.27 9.75
CA SER A 51 -6.70 -10.55 10.43
C SER A 51 -7.37 -11.74 9.76
N ILE A 52 -8.63 -11.60 9.34
CA ILE A 52 -9.36 -12.63 8.60
C ILE A 52 -8.68 -12.88 7.25
N TYR A 53 -8.42 -11.81 6.48
CA TYR A 53 -7.76 -11.91 5.18
C TYR A 53 -6.40 -12.61 5.27
N HIS A 54 -5.56 -12.24 6.25
CA HIS A 54 -4.28 -12.90 6.47
C HIS A 54 -4.45 -14.38 6.81
N ALA A 55 -5.40 -14.72 7.69
CA ALA A 55 -5.66 -16.12 8.07
C ALA A 55 -6.11 -16.98 6.89
N GLU A 56 -7.03 -16.46 6.05
CA GLU A 56 -7.54 -17.14 4.86
C GLU A 56 -6.46 -17.40 3.81
N ASN A 57 -5.44 -16.54 3.77
CA ASN A 57 -4.31 -16.65 2.84
C ASN A 57 -3.07 -17.34 3.46
N GLY A 58 -3.16 -17.84 4.70
CA GLY A 58 -2.04 -18.50 5.38
C GLY A 58 -0.88 -17.56 5.75
N GLU A 59 -1.15 -16.27 5.83
CA GLU A 59 -0.16 -15.23 6.13
C GLU A 59 -0.11 -14.91 7.64
N PRO A 60 1.05 -14.45 8.16
CA PRO A 60 1.15 -14.04 9.56
C PRO A 60 0.21 -12.88 9.88
N ILE A 61 -0.60 -13.03 10.93
CA ILE A 61 -1.51 -11.96 11.39
C ILE A 61 -0.68 -10.87 12.10
N PRO A 62 -0.77 -9.60 11.67
CA PRO A 62 -0.09 -8.50 12.34
C PRO A 62 -0.63 -8.30 13.77
N GLY A 63 0.23 -8.42 14.78
CA GLY A 63 -0.17 -8.31 16.20
C GLY A 63 -0.12 -6.90 16.80
N ARG A 64 0.30 -5.88 16.04
CA ARG A 64 0.48 -4.52 16.59
C ARG A 64 -0.85 -3.78 16.68
N GLN A 65 -1.14 -3.23 17.85
CA GLN A 65 -2.26 -2.33 18.09
C GLN A 65 -1.71 -0.95 18.45
N SER A 66 -2.22 0.10 17.82
CA SER A 66 -1.84 1.49 18.10
C SER A 66 -2.93 2.45 17.60
N ASP A 67 -3.03 3.61 18.23
CA ASP A 67 -3.85 4.73 17.78
C ASP A 67 -3.16 5.61 16.74
N VAL A 68 -1.90 5.35 16.41
CA VAL A 68 -1.18 5.99 15.31
C VAL A 68 -1.17 5.05 14.12
N TRP A 69 -1.66 5.54 12.99
CA TRP A 69 -1.80 4.74 11.78
C TRP A 69 -1.12 5.47 10.62
N PHE A 70 -0.25 4.76 9.91
CA PHE A 70 0.26 5.17 8.63
C PHE A 70 -0.46 4.38 7.55
N VAL A 71 -1.32 5.05 6.80
CA VAL A 71 -2.09 4.44 5.72
C VAL A 71 -1.55 4.94 4.39
N SER A 72 -1.25 4.02 3.49
CA SER A 72 -1.10 4.33 2.07
C SER A 72 -1.93 3.37 1.25
N GLY A 73 -1.98 3.60 -0.05
CA GLY A 73 -2.55 2.66 -0.99
C GLY A 73 -1.77 2.61 -2.28
N HIS A 74 -2.06 1.60 -3.07
CA HIS A 74 -1.67 1.51 -4.47
C HIS A 74 -2.72 0.66 -5.18
N GLN A 75 -2.82 0.82 -6.50
CA GLN A 75 -3.53 -0.12 -7.34
C GLN A 75 -2.97 -1.53 -7.08
N PRO A 76 -3.78 -2.60 -7.15
CA PRO A 76 -3.36 -3.98 -6.88
C PRO A 76 -2.52 -4.57 -8.03
N GLU A 77 -1.60 -3.77 -8.55
CA GLU A 77 -0.59 -4.14 -9.53
C GLU A 77 0.65 -4.68 -8.82
N LEU A 78 1.46 -5.42 -9.56
CA LEU A 78 2.77 -5.87 -9.09
C LEU A 78 3.66 -4.67 -8.74
N PHE A 79 4.22 -4.68 -7.53
CA PHE A 79 4.96 -3.53 -6.99
C PHE A 79 6.22 -3.23 -7.82
N HIS A 80 6.25 -2.05 -8.42
CA HIS A 80 7.47 -1.46 -8.95
C HIS A 80 8.31 -0.84 -7.82
N PRO A 81 9.62 -0.57 -8.01
CA PRO A 81 10.52 -0.15 -6.92
C PRO A 81 10.03 1.04 -6.08
N GLY A 82 9.33 2.00 -6.68
CA GLY A 82 8.71 3.12 -5.95
C GLY A 82 7.67 2.69 -4.91
N VAL A 83 6.85 1.67 -5.21
CA VAL A 83 5.87 1.12 -4.25
C VAL A 83 6.56 0.36 -3.14
N TRP A 84 7.62 -0.40 -3.46
CA TRP A 84 8.45 -1.07 -2.46
C TRP A 84 9.05 -0.07 -1.48
N VAL A 85 9.69 1.00 -1.98
CA VAL A 85 10.26 2.07 -1.14
C VAL A 85 9.21 2.66 -0.20
N LYS A 86 8.01 2.95 -0.71
CA LYS A 86 6.89 3.46 0.10
C LYS A 86 6.51 2.49 1.22
N ASN A 87 6.30 1.21 0.91
CA ASN A 87 5.88 0.21 1.89
C ASN A 87 6.95 -0.03 2.97
N PHE A 88 8.22 -0.11 2.58
CA PHE A 88 9.32 -0.23 3.53
C PHE A 88 9.48 1.01 4.40
N ALA A 89 9.37 2.21 3.81
CA ALA A 89 9.44 3.46 4.56
C ALA A 89 8.31 3.55 5.59
N LEU A 90 7.07 3.22 5.21
CA LEU A 90 5.94 3.19 6.15
C LEU A 90 6.13 2.17 7.26
N GLN A 91 6.61 0.97 6.95
CA GLN A 91 6.86 -0.04 7.97
C GLN A 91 8.00 0.37 8.92
N GLY A 92 9.03 1.05 8.40
CA GLY A 92 10.10 1.64 9.20
C GLY A 92 9.57 2.71 10.16
N LEU A 93 8.75 3.64 9.65
CA LEU A 93 8.10 4.67 10.46
C LEU A 93 7.15 4.07 11.51
N ALA A 94 6.40 3.04 11.14
CA ALA A 94 5.50 2.35 12.06
C ALA A 94 6.25 1.75 13.26
N ARG A 95 7.42 1.15 13.01
CA ARG A 95 8.29 0.66 14.07
C ARG A 95 8.87 1.78 14.93
N SER A 96 9.30 2.89 14.33
CA SER A 96 9.92 4.00 15.08
C SER A 96 8.93 4.85 15.88
N HIS A 97 7.65 4.83 15.52
CA HIS A 97 6.59 5.64 16.15
C HIS A 97 5.53 4.82 16.89
N ASP A 98 5.78 3.52 17.10
CA ASP A 98 4.82 2.60 17.73
C ASP A 98 3.42 2.69 17.08
N ALA A 99 3.38 2.56 15.75
CA ALA A 99 2.19 2.77 14.93
C ALA A 99 1.85 1.53 14.10
N VAL A 100 0.64 1.50 13.54
CA VAL A 100 0.19 0.48 12.56
C VAL A 100 0.43 0.99 11.14
N ALA A 101 1.10 0.22 10.30
CA ALA A 101 1.17 0.48 8.86
C ALA A 101 0.07 -0.31 8.14
N VAL A 102 -0.68 0.35 7.26
CA VAL A 102 -1.71 -0.27 6.43
C VAL A 102 -1.49 0.09 4.97
N ASN A 103 -1.44 -0.92 4.11
CA ASN A 103 -1.58 -0.75 2.67
C ASN A 103 -3.04 -1.03 2.29
N LEU A 104 -3.80 0.03 2.03
CA LEU A 104 -5.20 0.00 1.68
C LEU A 104 -5.34 0.01 0.16
N ILE A 105 -5.93 -1.03 -0.39
CA ILE A 105 -6.34 -1.10 -1.80
C ILE A 105 -7.78 -0.61 -1.88
N VAL A 106 -8.07 0.28 -2.83
CA VAL A 106 -9.42 0.80 -3.06
C VAL A 106 -9.91 0.27 -4.41
N ASP A 107 -11.12 -0.26 -4.42
CA ASP A 107 -11.64 -1.18 -5.44
C ASP A 107 -12.00 -0.54 -6.80
N ASN A 108 -11.72 0.75 -6.99
CA ASN A 108 -12.07 1.43 -8.23
C ASN A 108 -10.96 1.37 -9.29
N ASP A 109 -9.87 0.67 -9.01
CA ASP A 109 -8.74 0.53 -9.92
C ASP A 109 -9.00 -0.55 -10.98
N THR A 110 -8.68 -0.22 -12.23
CA THR A 110 -8.80 -1.13 -13.37
C THR A 110 -7.46 -1.77 -13.73
N ALA A 111 -7.50 -3.02 -14.16
CA ALA A 111 -6.36 -3.73 -14.70
C ALA A 111 -6.06 -3.29 -16.14
N LYS A 112 -5.05 -2.45 -16.33
CA LYS A 112 -4.68 -1.91 -17.66
C LYS A 112 -3.67 -2.75 -18.43
N SER A 113 -3.05 -3.72 -17.76
CA SER A 113 -2.10 -4.65 -18.36
C SER A 113 -2.10 -5.99 -17.64
N SER A 114 -1.66 -7.03 -18.36
CA SER A 114 -1.35 -8.35 -17.82
C SER A 114 0.13 -8.72 -18.00
N SER A 115 0.99 -7.70 -18.11
CA SER A 115 2.43 -7.88 -18.33
C SER A 115 3.27 -6.95 -17.46
N LEU A 116 4.42 -7.44 -17.02
CA LEU A 116 5.47 -6.68 -16.37
C LEU A 116 6.50 -6.19 -17.39
N ARG A 117 6.99 -4.97 -17.24
CA ARG A 117 8.18 -4.49 -17.95
C ARG A 117 9.42 -4.73 -17.09
N LEU A 118 10.38 -5.46 -17.62
CA LEU A 118 11.65 -5.73 -16.98
C LEU A 118 12.66 -4.58 -17.16
N PRO A 119 13.72 -4.50 -16.33
CA PRO A 119 14.77 -3.49 -16.46
C PRO A 119 15.49 -3.48 -17.81
N ASN A 120 15.62 -4.66 -18.45
CA ASN A 120 16.20 -4.80 -19.80
C ASN A 120 15.24 -4.34 -20.92
N GLY A 121 14.02 -3.89 -20.59
CA GLY A 121 13.00 -3.45 -21.53
C GLY A 121 12.06 -4.55 -22.05
N GLU A 122 12.34 -5.82 -21.73
CA GLU A 122 11.48 -6.95 -22.07
C GLU A 122 10.13 -6.87 -21.33
N ARG A 123 9.11 -7.54 -21.87
CA ARG A 123 7.82 -7.69 -21.18
C ARG A 123 7.52 -9.17 -20.93
N ILE A 124 7.19 -9.49 -19.69
CA ILE A 124 6.76 -10.83 -19.28
C ILE A 124 5.27 -10.76 -18.95
N ALA A 125 4.47 -11.58 -19.62
CA ALA A 125 3.06 -11.73 -19.27
C ALA A 125 2.93 -12.52 -17.97
N PHE A 126 2.10 -12.03 -17.06
CA PHE A 126 1.71 -12.76 -15.84
C PHE A 126 0.28 -13.29 -15.94
N ASP A 127 -0.43 -12.99 -17.02
CA ASP A 127 -1.76 -13.52 -17.36
C ASP A 127 -2.13 -13.08 -18.80
N ARG A 128 -3.22 -13.60 -19.35
CA ARG A 128 -3.76 -13.14 -20.64
C ARG A 128 -4.52 -11.82 -20.49
N TYR A 129 -4.23 -10.84 -21.34
CA TYR A 129 -4.99 -9.59 -21.37
C TYR A 129 -6.34 -9.80 -22.06
N SER A 130 -7.44 -9.46 -21.37
CA SER A 130 -8.82 -9.57 -21.89
C SER A 130 -9.56 -8.24 -21.96
N GLY A 131 -8.85 -7.11 -21.83
CA GLY A 131 -9.43 -5.77 -21.75
C GLY A 131 -9.27 -5.14 -20.37
N GLU A 132 -9.54 -3.82 -20.30
CA GLU A 132 -9.53 -3.07 -19.06
C GLU A 132 -10.82 -3.34 -18.28
N GLN A 133 -10.68 -3.85 -17.05
CA GLN A 133 -11.78 -4.18 -16.14
C GLN A 133 -11.34 -3.99 -14.69
N PRO A 134 -12.26 -3.80 -13.72
CA PRO A 134 -11.92 -3.75 -12.31
C PRO A 134 -11.12 -4.97 -11.87
N TRP A 135 -10.17 -4.78 -10.95
CA TRP A 135 -9.37 -5.89 -10.45
C TRP A 135 -10.20 -6.97 -9.74
N GLU A 136 -11.28 -6.58 -9.05
CA GLU A 136 -12.21 -7.50 -8.39
C GLU A 136 -13.00 -8.41 -9.36
N GLU A 137 -13.30 -7.92 -10.56
CA GLU A 137 -14.07 -8.66 -11.58
C GLU A 137 -13.17 -9.53 -12.47
N ARG A 138 -11.85 -9.32 -12.40
CA ARG A 138 -10.90 -9.96 -13.30
C ARG A 138 -10.72 -11.44 -12.96
N GLN A 139 -11.05 -12.30 -13.93
CA GLN A 139 -10.72 -13.72 -13.86
C GLN A 139 -9.28 -13.99 -14.30
N VAL A 140 -8.61 -14.93 -13.63
CA VAL A 140 -7.31 -15.47 -14.05
C VAL A 140 -7.52 -16.42 -15.23
N LEU A 141 -6.90 -16.13 -16.37
CA LEU A 141 -7.12 -16.86 -17.61
C LEU A 141 -5.97 -17.83 -17.92
N GLU A 142 -4.74 -17.45 -17.58
CA GLU A 142 -3.53 -18.23 -17.82
C GLU A 142 -2.71 -18.42 -16.54
N PRO A 143 -3.22 -19.20 -15.55
CA PRO A 143 -2.59 -19.34 -14.23
C PRO A 143 -1.18 -19.93 -14.28
N HIS A 144 -0.83 -20.64 -15.35
CA HIS A 144 0.51 -21.21 -15.56
C HIS A 144 1.61 -20.16 -15.82
N THR A 145 1.23 -18.89 -16.02
CA THR A 145 2.19 -17.78 -16.19
C THR A 145 2.67 -17.18 -14.86
N PHE A 146 2.01 -17.51 -13.74
CA PHE A 146 2.47 -17.25 -12.38
C PHE A 146 3.40 -18.40 -11.96
N ALA A 147 4.70 -18.30 -12.26
CA ALA A 147 5.70 -19.30 -11.84
C ALA A 147 6.04 -19.17 -10.36
#